data_AF-W9SIQ2-F1
#
_entry.id   AF-W9SIQ2-F1
#
_cell.length_a   1.000
_cell.length_b   1.000
_cell.length_c   1.000
_cell.angle_alpha   90.00
_cell.angle_beta   90.00
_cell.angle_gamma   90.00
#
_symmetry.space_group_name_H-M   'P 1'
#
loop_
_entity.id
_entity.type
_entity.pdbx_description
1 polymer ?
#
loop_
_entity_poly.entity_id
_entity_poly.type
_entity_poly.pdbx_seq_one_letter_code
_entity_poly.pdbx_strand_id
1 'polypeptide(L)'
;MHGRRGGEERKRSRHMWTVPTRVVVAADGSSSTSSSSPNSFYKDGRKINIGDCALFKPPQDSPPFIGIIHWITTGKENKLKLGVNWLYRPAEVKLGKGILNDKKK
;
A
#
# COMPACT_ATOMS: atom_id res chain seq x y z
N MET A 1 52.20 12.89 -6.84
CA MET A 1 52.04 12.76 -5.37
C MET A 1 51.74 14.13 -4.78
N HIS A 2 50.48 14.53 -4.72
CA HIS A 2 49.84 15.65 -4.00
C HIS A 2 48.33 15.38 -4.20
N GLY A 3 47.37 15.48 -3.27
CA GLY A 3 47.30 15.94 -1.89
C GLY A 3 45.82 15.89 -1.47
N ARG A 4 45.54 16.39 -0.25
CA ARG A 4 44.22 16.64 0.36
C ARG A 4 43.40 15.44 0.83
N ARG A 5 43.65 15.10 2.10
CA ARG A 5 42.64 14.60 3.05
C ARG A 5 41.68 15.76 3.37
N GLY A 6 40.49 15.75 2.79
CA GLY A 6 39.32 16.54 3.19
C GLY A 6 38.12 15.64 2.94
N GLY A 7 37.32 15.23 3.93
CA GLY A 7 36.79 16.08 4.99
C GLY A 7 35.51 16.77 4.52
N GLU A 8 34.66 16.08 3.75
CA GLU A 8 33.36 16.60 3.33
C GLU A 8 32.25 15.66 3.81
N GLU A 9 31.70 16.12 4.93
CA GLU A 9 30.42 15.84 5.56
C GLU A 9 29.39 15.21 4.60
N ARG A 10 29.26 13.88 4.67
CA ARG A 10 28.08 13.19 4.17
C ARG A 10 26.90 13.67 5.00
N LYS A 11 26.18 14.68 4.50
CA LYS A 11 24.79 14.94 4.90
C LYS A 11 23.99 13.68 4.59
N ARG A 12 23.95 12.76 5.56
CA ARG A 12 22.94 11.71 5.66
C ARG A 12 21.63 12.46 5.84
N SER A 13 21.03 12.80 4.71
CA SER A 13 19.65 13.23 4.62
C SER A 13 18.83 12.23 5.44
N ARG A 14 18.37 12.70 6.60
CA ARG A 14 17.47 11.97 7.49
C ARG A 14 16.17 11.80 6.72
N HIS A 15 16.05 10.68 6.03
CA HIS A 15 14.87 10.29 5.26
C HIS A 15 13.84 9.56 6.13
N MET A 16 14.07 9.48 7.46
CA MET A 16 13.01 9.15 8.40
C MET A 16 12.29 10.43 8.77
N TRP A 17 11.00 10.51 8.44
CA TRP A 17 10.09 11.38 9.15
C TRP A 17 10.14 11.02 10.64
N THR A 18 10.46 11.99 11.48
CA THR A 18 10.37 11.83 12.93
C THR A 18 8.92 11.52 13.29
N VAL A 19 8.72 10.41 13.99
CA VAL A 19 7.41 10.03 14.55
C VAL A 19 6.96 11.15 15.50
N PRO A 20 5.71 11.66 15.39
CA PRO A 20 5.21 12.63 16.34
C PRO A 20 5.09 11.97 17.72
N THR A 21 5.96 12.33 18.65
CA THR A 21 5.78 12.03 20.08
C THR A 21 4.64 12.90 20.60
N ARG A 22 3.42 12.35 20.63
CA ARG A 22 2.29 12.99 21.32
C ARG A 22 2.50 12.83 22.82
N VAL A 23 2.95 13.91 23.46
CA VAL A 23 2.84 14.09 24.90
C VAL A 23 1.35 14.14 25.24
N VAL A 24 0.88 13.19 26.04
CA VAL A 24 -0.52 13.13 26.51
C VAL A 24 -0.66 14.14 27.63
N VAL A 25 -1.24 15.30 27.33
CA VAL A 25 -1.91 16.13 28.34
C VAL A 25 -3.36 15.67 28.39
N ALA A 26 -3.78 15.17 29.54
CA ALA A 26 -5.17 14.79 29.79
C ALA A 26 -6.04 16.06 29.71
N ALA A 27 -6.97 16.08 28.76
CA ALA A 27 -8.05 17.05 28.72
C ALA A 27 -9.29 16.39 28.11
N ASP A 28 -10.40 16.73 28.75
CA ASP A 28 -11.67 16.04 28.89
C ASP A 28 -12.56 16.11 27.62
N GLY A 29 -13.51 15.17 27.54
CA GLY A 29 -14.80 15.42 26.89
C GLY A 29 -14.90 15.34 25.36
N SER A 30 -14.94 14.14 24.79
CA SER A 30 -15.95 13.74 23.78
C SER A 30 -15.69 12.32 23.33
N SER A 31 -16.52 11.39 23.80
CA SER A 31 -16.55 10.01 23.31
C SER A 31 -17.24 9.99 21.95
N SER A 32 -16.53 10.46 20.91
CA SER A 32 -16.86 10.08 19.54
C SER A 32 -16.47 8.61 19.42
N THR A 33 -17.44 7.71 19.46
CA THR A 33 -17.27 6.32 19.07
C THR A 33 -16.93 6.30 17.58
N SER A 34 -15.66 6.57 17.25
CA SER A 34 -15.11 6.28 15.94
C SER A 34 -15.24 4.78 15.77
N SER A 35 -16.23 4.34 14.99
CA SER A 35 -16.36 2.96 14.54
C SER A 35 -15.11 2.64 13.73
N SER A 36 -14.06 2.20 14.42
CA SER A 36 -12.77 1.92 13.82
C SER A 36 -12.96 0.74 12.90
N SER A 37 -12.85 0.97 11.59
CA SER A 37 -12.78 -0.13 10.65
C SER A 37 -11.55 -0.99 10.96
N PRO A 38 -11.64 -2.32 10.80
CA PRO A 38 -10.50 -3.19 11.06
C PRO A 38 -9.36 -2.89 10.08
N ASN A 39 -8.12 -2.85 10.58
CA ASN A 39 -6.93 -2.63 9.74
C ASN A 39 -6.27 -3.93 9.27
N SER A 40 -6.74 -5.08 9.76
CA SER A 40 -6.19 -6.40 9.44
C SER A 40 -7.19 -7.51 9.71
N PHE A 41 -6.99 -8.68 9.09
CA PHE A 41 -7.71 -9.92 9.38
C PHE A 41 -6.77 -11.13 9.28
N TYR A 42 -7.21 -12.28 9.77
CA TYR A 42 -6.48 -13.54 9.62
C TYR A 42 -7.13 -14.43 8.58
N LYS A 43 -6.31 -15.05 7.73
CA LYS A 43 -6.71 -16.07 6.78
C LYS A 43 -5.65 -17.16 6.74
N ASP A 44 -6.07 -18.42 6.89
CA ASP A 44 -5.19 -19.59 6.82
C ASP A 44 -3.95 -19.47 7.75
N GLY A 45 -4.16 -18.92 8.96
CA GLY A 45 -3.10 -18.69 9.95
C GLY A 45 -2.18 -17.49 9.66
N ARG A 46 -2.40 -16.74 8.57
CA ARG A 46 -1.62 -15.55 8.21
C ARG A 46 -2.40 -14.28 8.49
N LYS A 47 -1.74 -13.31 9.10
CA LYS A 47 -2.27 -11.95 9.27
C LYS A 47 -2.11 -11.18 7.97
N ILE A 48 -3.18 -10.57 7.49
CA ILE A 48 -3.25 -9.75 6.29
C ILE A 48 -3.67 -8.34 6.72
N ASN A 49 -2.98 -7.31 6.24
CA ASN A 49 -3.19 -5.91 6.59
C ASN A 49 -3.62 -5.07 5.37
N ILE A 50 -4.14 -3.88 5.63
CA ILE A 50 -4.30 -2.84 4.61
C ILE A 50 -2.92 -2.49 4.04
N GLY A 51 -2.83 -2.40 2.72
CA GLY A 51 -1.59 -2.18 1.97
C GLY A 51 -0.93 -3.45 1.46
N ASP A 52 -1.32 -4.63 1.95
CA ASP A 52 -0.76 -5.90 1.49
C ASP A 52 -1.25 -6.23 0.07
N CYS A 53 -0.36 -6.81 -0.73
CA CYS A 53 -0.69 -7.41 -2.03
C CYS A 53 -1.16 -8.85 -1.83
N ALA A 54 -2.23 -9.24 -2.52
CA ALA A 54 -2.77 -10.60 -2.47
C ALA A 54 -3.19 -11.12 -3.84
N LEU A 55 -3.28 -12.45 -3.93
CA LEU A 55 -3.86 -13.16 -5.07
C LEU A 55 -5.31 -13.57 -4.75
N PHE A 56 -6.21 -13.33 -5.70
CA PHE A 56 -7.63 -13.61 -5.58
C PHE A 56 -8.02 -14.66 -6.60
N LYS A 57 -8.55 -15.78 -6.11
CA LYS A 57 -8.94 -16.92 -6.95
C LYS A 57 -10.23 -16.58 -7.71
N PRO A 58 -10.24 -16.66 -9.06
CA PRO A 58 -11.45 -16.51 -9.84
C PRO A 58 -12.38 -17.73 -9.69
N PRO A 59 -13.68 -17.59 -10.02
CA PRO A 59 -14.61 -18.72 -10.05
C PRO A 59 -14.33 -19.73 -11.17
N GLN A 60 -13.72 -19.28 -12.28
CA GLN A 60 -13.34 -20.10 -13.44
C GLN A 60 -11.85 -20.48 -13.38
N ASP A 61 -11.42 -21.37 -14.28
CA ASP A 61 -10.05 -21.86 -14.40
C ASP A 61 -9.10 -20.85 -15.08
N SER A 62 -9.16 -19.59 -14.62
CA SER A 62 -8.33 -18.48 -15.10
C SER A 62 -7.22 -18.14 -14.08
N PRO A 63 -6.16 -17.43 -14.51
CA PRO A 63 -5.10 -17.01 -13.59
C PRO A 63 -5.65 -16.16 -12.43
N PRO A 64 -5.03 -16.19 -11.24
CA PRO A 64 -5.47 -15.40 -10.11
C PRO A 64 -5.31 -13.90 -10.38
N PHE A 65 -6.31 -13.13 -9.98
CA PHE A 65 -6.23 -11.67 -9.97
C PHE A 65 -5.24 -11.21 -8.90
N ILE A 66 -4.51 -10.14 -9.18
CA ILE A 66 -3.58 -9.53 -8.23
C ILE A 66 -4.09 -8.15 -7.82
N GLY A 67 -4.04 -7.84 -6.53
CA GLY A 67 -4.53 -6.55 -6.04
C GLY A 67 -3.97 -6.17 -4.67
N ILE A 68 -4.09 -4.88 -4.36
CA ILE A 68 -3.68 -4.28 -3.09
C ILE A 68 -4.93 -4.07 -2.24
N ILE A 69 -4.89 -4.51 -0.99
CA ILE A 69 -6.00 -4.33 -0.04
C ILE A 69 -6.02 -2.89 0.44
N HIS A 70 -7.08 -2.15 0.11
CA HIS A 70 -7.22 -0.72 0.41
C HIS A 70 -8.08 -0.45 1.66
N TRP A 71 -9.11 -1.25 1.91
CA TRP A 71 -9.91 -1.18 3.12
C TRP A 71 -10.50 -2.53 3.50
N ILE A 72 -10.89 -2.68 4.76
CA ILE A 72 -11.53 -3.86 5.32
C ILE A 72 -12.77 -3.41 6.11
N THR A 73 -13.88 -4.13 5.96
CA THR A 73 -15.10 -3.87 6.72
C THR A 73 -15.75 -5.17 7.16
N THR A 74 -16.27 -5.20 8.37
CA THR A 74 -17.01 -6.34 8.91
C THR A 74 -18.50 -6.17 8.63
N GLY A 75 -19.12 -7.12 7.92
CA GLY A 75 -20.56 -7.14 7.68
C GLY A 75 -21.35 -7.81 8.82
N LYS A 76 -22.69 -7.64 8.82
CA LYS A 76 -23.61 -8.20 9.82
C LYS A 76 -23.54 -9.74 9.98
N GLU A 77 -23.06 -10.46 8.97
CA GLU A 77 -23.06 -11.94 8.93
C GLU A 77 -21.66 -12.55 9.16
N ASN A 78 -20.78 -11.87 9.91
CA ASN A 78 -19.36 -12.26 10.06
C ASN A 78 -18.60 -12.41 8.73
N LYS A 79 -19.18 -11.89 7.64
CA LYS A 79 -18.57 -11.82 6.32
C LYS A 79 -17.69 -10.58 6.26
N LEU A 80 -16.39 -10.79 6.10
CA LEU A 80 -15.44 -9.73 5.81
C LEU A 80 -15.64 -9.25 4.37
N LYS A 81 -15.71 -7.93 4.20
CA LYS A 81 -15.67 -7.25 2.91
C LYS A 81 -14.32 -6.55 2.76
N LEU A 82 -13.76 -6.61 1.57
CA LEU A 82 -12.47 -6.03 1.24
C LEU A 82 -12.63 -5.09 0.06
N GLY A 83 -12.07 -3.89 0.18
CA GLY A 83 -11.78 -3.03 -0.95
C GLY A 83 -10.42 -3.37 -1.52
N VAL A 84 -10.34 -3.61 -2.82
CA VAL A 84 -9.11 -4.01 -3.50
C VAL A 84 -8.86 -3.12 -4.71
N ASN A 85 -7.65 -2.58 -4.81
CA ASN A 85 -7.18 -1.94 -6.03
C ASN A 85 -6.53 -3.01 -6.91
N TRP A 86 -7.15 -3.33 -8.05
CA TRP A 86 -6.68 -4.37 -8.95
C TRP A 86 -5.45 -3.90 -9.74
N LEU A 87 -4.46 -4.78 -9.81
CA LEU A 87 -3.30 -4.61 -10.66
C LEU A 87 -3.48 -5.52 -11.87
N TYR A 88 -3.28 -4.97 -13.06
CA TYR A 88 -3.34 -5.75 -14.27
C TYR A 88 -1.94 -6.20 -14.67
N ARG A 89 -1.81 -7.45 -15.10
CA ARG A 89 -0.59 -7.89 -15.77
C ARG A 89 -0.51 -7.23 -17.15
N PRO A 90 0.70 -7.03 -17.71
CA PRO A 90 0.84 -6.52 -19.06
C PRO A 90 0.04 -7.35 -20.10
N ALA A 91 -0.02 -8.67 -19.93
CA ALA A 91 -0.79 -9.56 -20.80
C ALA A 91 -2.32 -9.38 -20.70
N GLU A 92 -2.81 -8.81 -19.61
CA GLU A 92 -4.25 -8.59 -19.35
C GLU A 92 -4.73 -7.23 -19.90
N VAL A 93 -3.81 -6.34 -20.27
CA VAL A 93 -4.14 -5.01 -20.81
C VAL A 93 -3.77 -4.94 -22.29
N LYS A 94 -4.75 -4.62 -23.14
CA LYS A 94 -4.49 -4.29 -24.54
C LYS A 94 -4.01 -2.84 -24.65
N LEU A 95 -2.76 -2.59 -24.24
CA LEU A 95 -2.12 -1.33 -24.55
C LEU A 95 -1.81 -1.33 -26.05
N GLY A 96 -2.45 -0.43 -26.81
CA GLY A 96 -2.14 -0.26 -28.22
C GLY A 96 -0.64 -0.04 -28.39
N LYS A 97 -0.01 -0.74 -29.36
CA LYS A 97 1.38 -0.45 -29.73
C LYS A 97 1.48 1.05 -29.98
N GLY A 98 2.26 1.76 -29.17
CA GLY A 98 2.39 3.21 -29.28
C GLY A 98 2.70 3.56 -30.73
N ILE A 99 1.90 4.44 -31.34
CA ILE A 99 2.20 4.97 -32.66
C ILE A 99 3.40 5.89 -32.46
N LEU A 100 4.60 5.33 -32.70
CA LEU A 100 5.84 6.07 -32.72
C LEU A 100 5.85 6.87 -34.03
N ASN A 101 5.27 8.06 -34.00
CA ASN A 101 5.35 9.02 -35.10
C ASN A 101 6.79 9.56 -35.16
N ASP A 102 7.68 8.81 -35.79
CA ASP A 102 8.99 9.32 -36.22
C ASP A 102 8.76 10.37 -37.31
N LYS A 103 8.59 11.62 -36.89
CA LYS A 103 8.75 12.76 -37.79
C LYS A 103 10.24 12.91 -38.08
N LYS A 104 10.71 12.25 -39.14
CA LYS A 104 11.95 12.66 -39.81
C LYS A 104 11.75 14.08 -40.36
N LYS A 105 12.55 15.01 -39.85
CA LYS A 105 12.80 16.32 -40.45
C LYS A 105 13.95 16.20 -41.43
#